data_AF-C6PUB9-F1
#
_entry.id   AF-C6PUB9-F1
#
_cell.length_a   1.000
_cell.length_b   1.000
_cell.length_c   1.000
_cell.angle_alpha   90.00
_cell.angle_beta   90.00
_cell.angle_gamma   90.00
#
_symmetry.space_group_name_H-M   'P 1'
#
loop_
_entity.id
_entity.type
_entity.pdbx_description
1 polymer ?
#
loop_
_entity_poly.entity_id
_entity_poly.type
_entity_poly.pdbx_seq_one_letter_code
_entity_poly.pdbx_strand_id
1 'polypeptide(L)'
;MKKIVKFITGTLTAVFLLGNTVFAKPAANDPSQDGNVNVNIEKLDNDIQNALVKLDSSNKEITKTSNDIKSLEQQIKNNDNDITQHKDILKKRVRAAYINGSDGYIEMILDSKDFSDFLSRMEAIKTIVAFDNKTIASLNDKKNKMETEKKNLSEKSTKLLSLKADTEKKIAKLNSDKDAAKKLAAQSQQTQGLYASAAVSKASLSRGASVSLGSNAVVNYAYSFIGTPYVWGGTSPSGFDCSGFTQYVYAHFGVGLGRTTYEQINDGSTVSRAQLQPGDLVLFGTSSNPHHVGIYVGDGMYIHAPQTGDVVKVSPLTRGDYLTAKRVK
;
A
#
# COMPACT_ATOMS: atom_id res chain seq x y z
N MET A 1 17.11 8.21 -24.62
CA MET A 1 16.40 7.15 -23.83
C MET A 1 17.19 6.59 -22.65
N LYS A 2 18.54 6.56 -22.64
CA LYS A 2 19.36 6.12 -21.49
C LYS A 2 19.22 6.93 -20.17
N LYS A 3 18.52 8.07 -20.18
CA LYS A 3 18.37 8.96 -19.00
C LYS A 3 17.19 8.59 -18.08
N ILE A 4 16.18 7.87 -18.59
CA ILE A 4 14.96 7.56 -17.81
C ILE A 4 15.19 6.38 -16.85
N VAL A 5 15.95 5.36 -17.28
CA VAL A 5 16.25 4.17 -16.45
C VAL A 5 17.14 4.50 -15.24
N LYS A 6 17.99 5.54 -15.33
CA LYS A 6 18.84 5.98 -14.22
C LYS A 6 18.07 6.69 -13.10
N PHE A 7 16.83 7.13 -13.33
CA PHE A 7 16.06 7.88 -12.33
C PHE A 7 15.28 7.00 -11.36
N ILE A 8 15.11 5.71 -11.67
CA ILE A 8 14.28 4.77 -10.88
C ILE A 8 15.07 4.16 -9.70
N THR A 9 16.41 4.22 -9.73
CA THR A 9 17.28 3.50 -8.77
C THR A 9 17.81 4.35 -7.62
N GLY A 10 17.53 5.65 -7.58
CA GLY A 10 18.15 6.53 -6.59
C GLY A 10 17.13 7.45 -5.93
N THR A 11 16.68 7.08 -4.72
CA THR A 11 16.42 7.95 -3.55
C THR A 11 15.55 7.19 -2.55
N LEU A 12 16.19 6.28 -1.81
CA LEU A 12 15.66 5.78 -0.54
C LEU A 12 16.40 6.53 0.57
N THR A 13 16.06 7.81 0.75
CA THR A 13 16.67 8.62 1.82
C THR A 13 15.70 8.64 3.00
N ALA A 14 16.03 7.87 4.03
CA ALA A 14 15.39 7.94 5.33
C ALA A 14 15.60 9.35 5.90
N VAL A 15 14.51 10.09 6.12
CA VAL A 15 14.56 11.41 6.75
C VAL A 15 14.58 11.21 8.26
N PHE A 16 15.78 11.31 8.84
CA PHE A 16 15.98 11.51 10.27
C PHE A 16 15.64 12.97 10.63
N LEU A 17 14.81 13.13 11.66
CA LEU A 17 14.37 14.41 12.22
C LEU A 17 15.50 15.08 13.03
N LEU A 18 15.70 16.38 12.80
CA LEU A 18 16.31 17.27 13.79
C LEU A 18 15.45 18.53 13.90
N GLY A 19 14.98 18.77 15.13
CA GLY A 19 14.18 19.92 15.48
C GLY A 19 15.02 21.15 15.80
N ASN A 20 14.36 22.30 15.74
CA ASN A 20 14.42 23.40 16.72
C ASN A 20 13.43 24.48 16.27
N THR A 21 12.62 25.01 17.20
CA THR A 21 12.42 26.46 17.44
C THR A 21 11.37 26.72 18.52
N VAL A 22 11.44 27.96 19.01
CA VAL A 22 11.11 28.53 20.33
C VAL A 22 9.63 28.89 20.52
N PHE A 23 9.23 28.94 21.80
CA PHE A 23 7.89 29.07 22.36
C PHE A 23 7.17 30.41 22.13
N ALA A 24 5.85 30.32 21.98
CA ALA A 24 4.89 31.29 22.51
C ALA A 24 3.89 30.55 23.43
N LYS A 25 3.60 31.13 24.60
CA LYS A 25 2.75 30.55 25.66
C LYS A 25 1.27 30.80 25.38
N PRO A 26 0.38 29.79 25.28
CA PRO A 26 -1.06 30.03 25.18
C PRO A 26 -1.73 30.12 26.56
N ALA A 27 -2.79 30.93 26.62
CA ALA A 27 -3.64 31.17 27.77
C ALA A 27 -4.51 29.95 28.13
N ALA A 28 -4.82 29.82 29.41
CA ALA A 28 -5.57 28.71 30.01
C ALA A 28 -7.02 28.62 29.48
N ASN A 29 -7.45 27.45 29.00
CA ASN A 29 -8.84 27.16 28.67
C ASN A 29 -9.29 25.80 29.24
N ASP A 30 -10.53 25.83 29.77
CA ASP A 30 -11.51 24.81 30.22
C ASP A 30 -11.20 23.29 30.05
N PRO A 31 -11.33 22.46 31.13
CA PRO A 31 -11.11 21.00 31.14
C PRO A 31 -12.04 20.15 30.24
N SER A 32 -13.07 20.72 29.64
CA SER A 32 -13.96 20.01 28.69
C SER A 32 -13.38 19.89 27.26
N GLN A 33 -12.24 20.51 26.99
CA GLN A 33 -11.60 20.56 25.66
C GLN A 33 -10.51 19.50 25.43
N ASP A 34 -10.19 18.68 26.43
CA ASP A 34 -9.12 17.67 26.36
C ASP A 34 -9.41 16.51 25.40
N GLY A 35 -10.70 16.23 25.15
CA GLY A 35 -11.12 15.18 24.21
C GLY A 35 -10.78 15.50 22.76
N ASN A 36 -10.68 16.78 22.39
CA ASN A 36 -10.49 17.20 21.00
C ASN A 36 -9.04 16.97 20.53
N VAL A 37 -8.05 17.26 21.37
CA VAL A 37 -6.64 17.12 21.00
C VAL A 37 -6.24 15.66 20.83
N ASN A 38 -6.71 14.77 21.72
CA ASN A 38 -6.42 13.34 21.62
C ASN A 38 -7.07 12.71 20.37
N VAL A 39 -8.36 12.99 20.14
CA VAL A 39 -9.04 12.54 18.91
C VAL A 39 -8.33 13.05 17.64
N ASN A 40 -7.75 14.26 17.67
CA ASN A 40 -6.97 14.77 16.55
C ASN A 40 -5.64 14.00 16.34
N ILE A 41 -4.94 13.62 17.41
CA ILE A 41 -3.72 12.80 17.30
C ILE A 41 -4.06 11.41 16.74
N GLU A 42 -5.14 10.78 17.20
CA GLU A 42 -5.64 9.51 16.64
C GLU A 42 -5.93 9.64 15.14
N LYS A 43 -6.61 10.72 14.73
CA LYS A 43 -6.91 11.00 13.32
C LYS A 43 -5.64 11.19 12.48
N LEU A 44 -4.66 11.94 12.99
CA LEU A 44 -3.37 12.13 12.31
C LEU A 44 -2.60 10.81 12.18
N ASP A 45 -2.56 9.99 13.23
CA ASP A 45 -1.94 8.67 13.21
C ASP A 45 -2.57 7.77 12.13
N ASN A 46 -3.89 7.77 12.04
CA ASN A 46 -4.64 7.01 11.03
C ASN A 46 -4.46 7.56 9.60
N ASP A 47 -4.39 8.88 9.42
CA ASP A 47 -4.09 9.51 8.13
C ASP A 47 -2.67 9.15 7.64
N ILE A 48 -1.69 9.09 8.56
CA ILE A 48 -0.32 8.63 8.29
C ILE A 48 -0.32 7.14 7.93
N GLN A 49 -1.06 6.32 8.70
CA GLN A 49 -1.66 5.01 8.35
C GLN A 49 -1.78 4.78 6.84
N ASN A 50 -2.81 5.43 6.32
CA ASN A 50 -3.25 5.27 4.95
C ASN A 50 -2.25 5.77 3.93
N ALA A 51 -1.59 6.87 4.23
CA ALA A 51 -0.60 7.45 3.34
C ALA A 51 0.57 6.47 3.12
N LEU A 52 1.01 5.78 4.18
CA LEU A 52 2.09 4.80 4.09
C LEU A 52 1.66 3.50 3.40
N VAL A 53 0.43 3.02 3.60
CA VAL A 53 -0.11 1.88 2.82
C VAL A 53 -0.17 2.22 1.32
N LYS A 54 -0.64 3.42 0.97
CA LYS A 54 -0.67 3.89 -0.43
C LYS A 54 0.73 4.03 -1.02
N LEU A 55 1.70 4.47 -0.22
CA LEU A 55 3.10 4.59 -0.62
C LEU A 55 3.70 3.20 -0.94
N ASP A 56 3.50 2.21 -0.07
CA ASP A 56 3.97 0.83 -0.28
C ASP A 56 3.35 0.20 -1.55
N SER A 57 2.03 0.34 -1.71
CA SER A 57 1.34 -0.12 -2.93
C SER A 57 1.91 0.53 -4.19
N SER A 58 2.15 1.84 -4.15
CA SER A 58 2.74 2.57 -5.28
C SER A 58 4.16 2.09 -5.59
N ASN A 59 4.98 1.82 -4.58
CA ASN A 59 6.34 1.28 -4.75
C ASN A 59 6.34 -0.11 -5.38
N LYS A 60 5.41 -0.98 -4.97
CA LYS A 60 5.21 -2.31 -5.59
C LYS A 60 4.83 -2.19 -7.06
N GLU A 61 3.89 -1.31 -7.41
CA GLU A 61 3.52 -1.06 -8.81
C GLU A 61 4.66 -0.49 -9.65
N ILE A 62 5.45 0.44 -9.11
CA ILE A 62 6.63 1.01 -9.78
C ILE A 62 7.65 -0.09 -10.08
N THR A 63 7.93 -0.95 -9.10
CA THR A 63 8.89 -2.05 -9.25
C THR A 63 8.44 -3.03 -10.33
N LYS A 64 7.17 -3.43 -10.31
CA LYS A 64 6.58 -4.29 -11.34
C LYS A 64 6.68 -3.65 -12.73
N THR A 65 6.24 -2.39 -12.86
CA THR A 65 6.28 -1.63 -14.12
C THR A 65 7.70 -1.51 -14.67
N SER A 66 8.70 -1.27 -13.81
CA SER A 66 10.10 -1.20 -14.20
C SER A 66 10.62 -2.54 -14.75
N ASN A 67 10.21 -3.66 -14.17
CA ASN A 67 10.59 -5.00 -14.66
C ASN A 67 9.93 -5.31 -16.01
N ASP A 68 8.66 -4.94 -16.18
CA ASP A 68 7.92 -5.13 -17.44
C ASP A 68 8.56 -4.32 -18.58
N ILE A 69 8.94 -3.05 -18.32
CA ILE A 69 9.67 -2.21 -19.27
C ILE A 69 11.00 -2.87 -19.67
N LYS A 70 11.76 -3.39 -18.71
CA LYS A 70 13.04 -4.06 -18.98
C LYS A 70 12.87 -5.32 -19.83
N SER A 71 11.82 -6.09 -19.58
CA SER A 71 11.47 -7.27 -20.39
C SER A 71 11.11 -6.88 -21.83
N LEU A 72 10.27 -5.85 -22.01
CA LEU A 72 9.90 -5.33 -23.32
C LEU A 72 11.12 -4.81 -24.09
N GLU A 73 12.05 -4.11 -23.43
CA GLU A 73 13.29 -3.64 -24.07
C GLU A 73 14.13 -4.80 -24.60
N GLN A 74 14.22 -5.90 -23.87
CA GLN A 74 14.93 -7.10 -24.32
C GLN A 74 14.22 -7.77 -25.50
N GLN A 75 12.89 -7.85 -25.48
CA GLN A 75 12.11 -8.43 -26.58
C GLN A 75 12.20 -7.58 -27.85
N ILE A 76 12.16 -6.25 -27.74
CA ILE A 76 12.36 -5.33 -28.86
C ILE A 76 13.75 -5.54 -29.48
N LYS A 77 14.79 -5.64 -28.64
CA LYS A 77 16.16 -5.90 -29.10
C LYS A 77 16.27 -7.25 -29.83
N ASN A 78 15.63 -8.30 -29.32
CA ASN A 78 15.62 -9.60 -29.97
C ASN A 78 14.89 -9.56 -31.32
N ASN A 79 13.69 -8.94 -31.38
CA ASN A 79 12.96 -8.77 -32.63
C ASN A 79 13.77 -7.95 -33.67
N ASP A 80 14.52 -6.93 -33.24
CA ASP A 80 15.39 -6.15 -34.13
C ASP A 80 16.52 -6.98 -34.74
N ASN A 81 17.10 -7.89 -33.94
CA ASN A 81 18.10 -8.84 -34.44
C ASN A 81 17.47 -9.79 -35.46
N ASP A 82 16.28 -10.34 -35.17
CA ASP A 82 15.57 -11.27 -36.08
C ASP A 82 15.22 -10.58 -37.41
N ILE A 83 14.70 -9.34 -37.35
CA ILE A 83 14.43 -8.52 -38.55
C ILE A 83 15.71 -8.33 -39.37
N THR A 84 16.83 -8.06 -38.71
CA THR A 84 18.13 -7.86 -39.38
C THR A 84 18.60 -9.15 -40.07
N GLN A 85 18.50 -10.29 -39.38
CA GLN A 85 18.85 -11.60 -39.94
C GLN A 85 17.99 -11.95 -41.16
N HIS A 86 16.67 -11.79 -41.07
CA HIS A 86 15.76 -12.04 -42.20
C HIS A 86 16.06 -11.10 -43.39
N LYS A 87 16.34 -9.82 -43.14
CA LYS A 87 16.74 -8.87 -44.20
C LYS A 87 18.04 -9.28 -44.87
N ASP A 88 19.04 -9.74 -44.12
CA ASP A 88 20.32 -10.13 -44.68
C ASP A 88 20.24 -11.46 -45.45
N ILE A 89 19.45 -12.43 -44.99
CA ILE A 89 19.12 -13.63 -45.75
C ILE A 89 18.42 -13.26 -47.06
N LEU A 90 17.42 -12.39 -47.00
CA LEU A 90 16.71 -11.91 -48.19
C LEU A 90 17.66 -11.21 -49.18
N LYS A 91 18.52 -10.31 -48.70
CA LYS A 91 19.54 -9.64 -49.54
C LYS A 91 20.48 -10.65 -50.19
N LYS A 92 20.96 -11.67 -49.46
CA LYS A 92 21.82 -12.72 -50.01
C LYS A 92 21.09 -13.51 -51.10
N ARG A 93 19.82 -13.87 -50.88
CA ARG A 93 18.96 -14.56 -51.87
C ARG A 93 18.74 -13.72 -53.13
N VAL A 94 18.41 -12.43 -52.97
CA VAL A 94 18.21 -11.49 -54.09
C VAL A 94 19.50 -11.24 -54.85
N ARG A 95 20.63 -11.07 -54.15
CA ARG A 95 21.94 -10.88 -54.77
C ARG A 95 22.38 -12.10 -55.57
N ALA A 96 22.16 -13.31 -55.05
CA ALA A 96 22.42 -14.56 -55.75
C ALA A 96 21.54 -14.72 -57.01
N ALA A 97 20.35 -14.11 -57.03
CA ALA A 97 19.52 -14.05 -58.22
C ALA A 97 19.98 -12.99 -59.26
N TYR A 98 20.73 -11.95 -58.84
CA TYR A 98 21.05 -10.78 -59.69
C TYR A 98 22.52 -10.67 -60.16
N ILE A 99 23.51 -11.03 -59.34
CA ILE A 99 24.93 -10.65 -59.58
C ILE A 99 25.81 -11.76 -60.17
N ASN A 100 25.50 -13.04 -59.95
CA ASN A 100 26.31 -14.12 -60.52
C ASN A 100 25.65 -14.64 -61.80
N GLY A 101 26.24 -14.33 -62.96
CA GLY A 101 26.07 -15.16 -64.14
C GLY A 101 26.57 -16.58 -63.82
N SER A 102 25.73 -17.57 -64.17
CA SER A 102 25.99 -19.03 -64.08
C SER A 102 26.40 -19.56 -62.70
N ASP A 103 25.62 -19.36 -61.62
CA ASP A 103 25.95 -19.60 -60.19
C ASP A 103 24.75 -19.34 -59.24
N GLY A 104 23.47 -19.34 -59.68
CA GLY A 104 22.37 -18.78 -58.87
C GLY A 104 20.94 -19.31 -59.13
N TYR A 105 19.92 -18.77 -58.43
CA TYR A 105 18.50 -19.17 -58.61
C TYR A 105 18.01 -19.13 -60.06
N ILE A 106 18.57 -18.22 -60.87
CA ILE A 106 18.32 -18.18 -62.31
C ILE A 106 18.83 -19.45 -62.99
N GLU A 107 20.00 -19.96 -62.63
CA GLU A 107 20.50 -21.24 -63.12
C GLU A 107 19.70 -22.43 -62.56
N MET A 108 19.29 -22.43 -61.29
CA MET A 108 18.40 -23.47 -60.74
C MET A 108 17.05 -23.55 -61.49
N ILE A 109 16.54 -22.39 -61.92
CA ILE A 109 15.32 -22.28 -62.73
C ILE A 109 15.61 -22.67 -64.20
N LEU A 110 16.75 -22.27 -64.76
CA LEU A 110 17.13 -22.53 -66.16
C LEU A 110 17.64 -23.97 -66.39
N ASP A 111 18.16 -24.64 -65.36
CA ASP A 111 18.49 -26.08 -65.30
C ASP A 111 17.23 -26.95 -65.04
N SER A 112 16.06 -26.43 -65.39
CA SER A 112 14.82 -27.19 -65.32
C SER A 112 14.76 -28.23 -66.44
N LYS A 113 14.19 -29.40 -66.12
CA LYS A 113 14.09 -30.52 -67.10
C LYS A 113 13.06 -30.25 -68.20
N ASP A 114 12.03 -29.48 -67.88
CA ASP A 114 10.93 -29.09 -68.77
C ASP A 114 10.23 -27.82 -68.27
N PHE A 115 9.27 -27.31 -69.04
CA PHE A 115 8.53 -26.09 -68.71
C PHE A 115 7.69 -26.20 -67.43
N SER A 116 7.23 -27.40 -67.05
CA SER A 116 6.47 -27.60 -65.81
C SER A 116 7.38 -27.52 -64.57
N ASP A 117 8.58 -28.11 -64.65
CA ASP A 117 9.63 -28.01 -63.63
C ASP A 117 10.10 -26.55 -63.47
N PHE A 118 10.28 -25.82 -64.57
CA PHE A 118 10.58 -24.38 -64.56
C PHE A 118 9.54 -23.57 -63.74
N LEU A 119 8.25 -23.76 -64.04
CA LEU A 119 7.16 -23.05 -63.37
C LEU A 119 7.09 -23.38 -61.88
N SER A 120 7.27 -24.66 -61.51
CA SER A 120 7.26 -25.11 -60.11
C SER A 120 8.37 -24.44 -59.29
N ARG A 121 9.58 -24.34 -59.86
CA ARG A 121 10.73 -23.68 -59.20
C ARG A 121 10.54 -22.18 -59.06
N MET A 122 9.97 -21.53 -60.08
CA MET A 122 9.63 -20.11 -60.04
C MET A 122 8.58 -19.81 -58.94
N GLU A 123 7.54 -20.64 -58.85
CA GLU A 123 6.50 -20.51 -57.82
C GLU A 123 7.05 -20.73 -56.41
N ALA A 124 7.96 -21.69 -56.23
CA ALA A 124 8.64 -21.93 -54.96
C ALA A 124 9.44 -20.70 -54.50
N ILE A 125 10.21 -20.06 -55.40
CA ILE A 125 10.98 -18.84 -55.09
C ILE A 125 10.05 -17.68 -54.74
N LYS A 126 8.98 -17.47 -55.52
CA LYS A 126 7.96 -16.43 -55.25
C LYS A 126 7.34 -16.63 -53.86
N THR A 127 7.05 -17.88 -53.50
CA THR A 127 6.49 -18.25 -52.19
C THR A 127 7.47 -17.95 -51.05
N ILE A 128 8.75 -18.29 -51.21
CA ILE A 128 9.80 -18.01 -50.21
C ILE A 128 9.96 -16.50 -49.98
N VAL A 129 10.04 -15.69 -51.05
CA VAL A 129 10.19 -14.23 -50.94
C VAL A 129 8.95 -13.61 -50.31
N ALA A 130 7.75 -14.06 -50.67
CA ALA A 130 6.51 -13.61 -50.05
C ALA A 130 6.46 -13.97 -48.55
N PHE A 131 6.93 -15.16 -48.17
CA PHE A 131 7.02 -15.60 -46.78
C PHE A 131 8.00 -14.75 -45.95
N ASP A 132 9.20 -14.45 -46.48
CA ASP A 132 10.18 -13.60 -45.80
C ASP A 132 9.61 -12.18 -45.57
N ASN A 133 9.02 -11.58 -46.61
CA ASN A 133 8.40 -10.26 -46.51
C ASN A 133 7.27 -10.24 -45.48
N LYS A 134 6.42 -11.28 -45.45
CA LYS A 134 5.34 -11.43 -44.47
C LYS A 134 5.88 -11.56 -43.04
N THR A 135 6.97 -12.32 -42.85
CA THR A 135 7.62 -12.50 -41.55
C THR A 135 8.22 -11.18 -41.06
N ILE A 136 8.94 -10.45 -41.92
CA ILE A 136 9.49 -9.13 -41.60
C ILE A 136 8.38 -8.14 -41.24
N ALA A 137 7.27 -8.13 -41.98
CA ALA A 137 6.12 -7.27 -41.66
C ALA A 137 5.53 -7.60 -40.28
N SER A 138 5.31 -8.90 -39.99
CA SER A 138 4.79 -9.35 -38.70
C SER A 138 5.71 -8.98 -37.53
N LEU A 139 7.03 -9.11 -37.69
CA LEU A 139 8.01 -8.71 -36.67
C LEU A 139 8.02 -7.19 -36.44
N ASN A 140 7.90 -6.39 -37.51
CA ASN A 140 7.77 -4.92 -37.38
C ASN A 140 6.47 -4.54 -36.65
N ASP A 141 5.35 -5.19 -36.95
CA ASP A 141 4.07 -4.94 -36.26
C ASP A 141 4.18 -5.29 -34.77
N LYS A 142 4.79 -6.44 -34.44
CA LYS A 142 5.05 -6.85 -33.07
C LYS A 142 5.93 -5.83 -32.34
N LYS A 143 7.00 -5.35 -32.99
CA LYS A 143 7.87 -4.29 -32.44
C LYS A 143 7.09 -3.00 -32.18
N ASN A 144 6.29 -2.53 -33.12
CA ASN A 144 5.52 -1.30 -32.97
C ASN A 144 4.51 -1.38 -31.82
N LYS A 145 3.86 -2.55 -31.64
CA LYS A 145 2.99 -2.81 -30.49
C LYS A 145 3.77 -2.76 -29.17
N MET A 146 4.93 -3.42 -29.10
CA MET A 146 5.79 -3.40 -27.91
C MET A 146 6.30 -2.00 -27.56
N GLU A 147 6.67 -1.19 -28.55
CA GLU A 147 7.09 0.21 -28.33
C GLU A 147 5.93 1.07 -27.80
N THR A 148 4.71 0.84 -28.31
CA THR A 148 3.50 1.50 -27.81
C THR A 148 3.21 1.11 -26.36
N GLU A 149 3.27 -0.18 -26.04
CA GLU A 149 3.08 -0.69 -24.67
C GLU A 149 4.14 -0.14 -23.71
N LYS A 150 5.41 -0.14 -24.13
CA LYS A 150 6.53 0.44 -23.37
C LYS A 150 6.29 1.92 -23.08
N LYS A 151 5.81 2.70 -24.05
CA LYS A 151 5.48 4.13 -23.85
C LYS A 151 4.38 4.29 -22.80
N ASN A 152 3.29 3.53 -22.90
CA ASN A 152 2.19 3.59 -21.95
C ASN A 152 2.64 3.23 -20.52
N LEU A 153 3.46 2.18 -20.38
CA LEU A 153 4.05 1.81 -19.09
C LEU A 153 4.98 2.89 -18.53
N SER A 154 5.78 3.53 -19.39
CA SER A 154 6.65 4.64 -18.97
C SER A 154 5.84 5.85 -18.49
N GLU A 155 4.73 6.18 -19.15
CA GLU A 155 3.82 7.25 -18.72
C GLU A 155 3.15 6.91 -17.38
N LYS A 156 2.67 5.67 -17.22
CA LYS A 156 2.14 5.17 -15.94
C LYS A 156 3.19 5.27 -14.83
N SER A 157 4.42 4.84 -15.08
CA SER A 157 5.52 4.93 -14.12
C SER A 157 5.81 6.37 -13.70
N THR A 158 5.73 7.32 -14.63
CA THR A 158 5.97 8.75 -14.33
C THR A 158 4.88 9.31 -13.42
N LYS A 159 3.62 8.98 -13.69
CA LYS A 159 2.47 9.37 -12.85
C LYS A 159 2.55 8.77 -11.44
N LEU A 160 2.98 7.52 -11.33
CA LEU A 160 3.18 6.87 -10.02
C LEU A 160 4.31 7.53 -9.22
N LEU A 161 5.40 7.93 -9.88
CA LEU A 161 6.50 8.65 -9.22
C LEU A 161 6.08 10.03 -8.71
N SER A 162 5.26 10.78 -9.46
CA SER A 162 4.72 12.06 -8.96
C SER A 162 3.79 11.85 -7.77
N LEU A 163 2.90 10.85 -7.83
CA LEU A 163 1.99 10.52 -6.74
C LEU A 163 2.73 10.10 -5.46
N LYS A 164 3.82 9.34 -5.61
CA LYS A 164 4.73 8.97 -4.52
C LYS A 164 5.31 10.21 -3.85
N ALA A 165 5.88 11.14 -4.63
CA ALA A 165 6.47 12.37 -4.10
C ALA A 165 5.46 13.24 -3.35
N ASP A 166 4.23 13.34 -3.86
CA ASP A 166 3.15 14.09 -3.20
C ASP A 166 2.69 13.40 -1.90
N THR A 167 2.65 12.07 -1.89
CA THR A 167 2.32 11.28 -0.70
C THR A 167 3.39 11.45 0.39
N GLU A 168 4.66 11.44 0.03
CA GLU A 168 5.78 11.68 0.96
C GLU A 168 5.72 13.08 1.57
N LYS A 169 5.42 14.12 0.77
CA LYS A 169 5.20 15.48 1.28
C LYS A 169 4.02 15.53 2.25
N LYS A 170 2.92 14.83 1.94
CA LYS A 170 1.75 14.75 2.82
C LYS A 170 2.10 14.10 4.16
N ILE A 171 2.85 13.00 4.15
CA ILE A 171 3.31 12.32 5.37
C ILE A 171 4.18 13.26 6.22
N ALA A 172 5.13 13.96 5.59
CA ALA A 172 5.99 14.92 6.30
C ALA A 172 5.17 16.02 6.99
N LYS A 173 4.14 16.54 6.31
CA LYS A 173 3.22 17.54 6.89
C LYS A 173 2.42 16.96 8.06
N LEU A 174 1.82 15.79 7.89
CA LEU A 174 1.04 15.13 8.96
C LEU A 174 1.88 14.85 10.20
N ASN A 175 3.14 14.44 10.04
CA ASN A 175 4.06 14.26 11.16
C ASN A 175 4.35 15.58 11.88
N SER A 176 4.56 16.68 11.15
CA SER A 176 4.73 18.00 11.74
C SER A 176 3.48 18.45 12.52
N ASP A 177 2.29 18.24 11.96
CA ASP A 177 1.02 18.58 12.61
C ASP A 177 0.81 17.73 13.88
N LYS A 178 1.22 16.46 13.84
CA LYS A 178 1.17 15.53 14.97
C LYS A 178 2.12 15.93 16.09
N ASP A 179 3.36 16.32 15.77
CA ASP A 179 4.33 16.78 16.77
C ASP A 179 3.84 18.07 17.47
N ALA A 180 3.18 18.96 16.73
CA ALA A 180 2.54 20.14 17.31
C ALA A 180 1.37 19.75 18.24
N ALA A 181 0.49 18.85 17.81
CA ALA A 181 -0.63 18.36 18.62
C ALA A 181 -0.16 17.64 19.89
N LYS A 182 0.91 16.82 19.81
CA LYS A 182 1.48 16.12 20.97
C LYS A 182 2.01 17.09 22.02
N LYS A 183 2.66 18.20 21.61
CA LYS A 183 3.13 19.24 22.54
C LYS A 183 1.96 19.89 23.29
N LEU A 184 0.85 20.13 22.61
CA LEU A 184 -0.37 20.67 23.22
C LEU A 184 -1.01 19.65 24.19
N ALA A 185 -1.08 18.38 23.81
CA ALA A 185 -1.62 17.31 24.67
C ALA A 185 -0.79 17.11 25.94
N ALA A 186 0.54 17.13 25.83
CA ALA A 186 1.44 16.99 26.98
C ALA A 186 1.30 18.13 28.00
N GLN A 187 0.98 19.35 27.54
CA GLN A 187 0.69 20.49 28.42
C GLN A 187 -0.64 20.34 29.16
N SER A 188 -1.61 19.65 28.56
CA SER A 188 -2.94 19.45 29.15
C SER A 188 -3.00 18.26 30.13
N GLN A 189 -2.27 17.18 29.85
CA GLN A 189 -2.18 15.99 30.72
C GLN A 189 -1.54 16.27 32.09
N GLN A 190 -0.71 17.32 32.20
CA GLN A 190 -0.13 17.76 33.48
C GLN A 190 -1.20 18.24 34.48
N THR A 191 -2.38 18.65 33.98
CA THR A 191 -3.54 19.06 34.78
C THR A 191 -4.44 17.88 35.18
N GLN A 192 -4.49 16.80 34.39
CA GLN A 192 -5.36 15.63 34.66
C GLN A 192 -4.76 14.62 35.65
N GLY A 193 -3.44 14.56 35.79
CA GLY A 193 -2.76 13.67 36.76
C GLY A 193 -3.16 13.92 38.23
N LEU A 194 -3.69 15.10 38.55
CA LEU A 194 -4.20 15.45 39.87
C LEU A 194 -5.66 15.00 40.12
N TYR A 195 -6.44 14.70 39.07
CA TYR A 195 -7.83 14.26 39.18
C TYR A 195 -7.97 12.72 39.12
N ALA A 196 -7.08 12.02 38.41
CA ALA A 196 -7.09 10.56 38.33
C ALA A 196 -6.75 9.88 39.67
N SER A 197 -5.88 10.47 40.48
CA SER A 197 -5.57 9.99 41.83
C SER A 197 -6.77 10.09 42.79
N ALA A 198 -7.66 11.06 42.61
CA ALA A 198 -8.91 11.19 43.37
C ALA A 198 -10.00 10.18 42.95
N ALA A 199 -10.04 9.77 41.66
CA ALA A 199 -11.00 8.79 41.15
C ALA A 199 -10.64 7.34 41.54
N VAL A 200 -9.35 6.98 41.52
CA VAL A 200 -8.86 5.66 41.98
C VAL A 200 -9.15 5.45 43.48
N SER A 201 -9.10 6.54 44.27
CA SER A 201 -9.45 6.54 45.69
C SER A 201 -10.92 6.20 45.95
N LYS A 202 -11.84 6.61 45.06
CA LYS A 202 -13.28 6.29 45.17
C LYS A 202 -13.63 4.89 44.67
N ALA A 203 -12.93 4.37 43.66
CA ALA A 203 -13.11 2.99 43.19
C ALA A 203 -12.62 1.96 44.22
N SER A 204 -11.58 2.29 44.99
CA SER A 204 -11.06 1.49 46.11
C SER A 204 -12.06 1.31 47.28
N LEU A 205 -13.11 2.14 47.37
CA LEU A 205 -14.12 2.07 48.44
C LEU A 205 -15.35 1.23 48.07
N SER A 206 -15.46 0.78 46.80
CA SER A 206 -16.49 -0.18 46.36
C SER A 206 -15.93 -1.60 46.29
N ARG A 207 -15.35 -2.08 47.39
CA ARG A 207 -15.10 -3.52 47.56
C ARG A 207 -16.42 -4.19 47.89
N GLY A 208 -17.20 -4.47 46.86
CA GLY A 208 -18.49 -5.17 46.95
C GLY A 208 -19.18 -5.40 45.62
N ALA A 209 -18.87 -4.60 44.59
CA ALA A 209 -19.30 -4.90 43.23
C ALA A 209 -18.18 -5.68 42.53
N SER A 210 -18.31 -7.00 42.48
CA SER A 210 -17.65 -7.79 41.45
C SER A 210 -18.04 -7.19 40.10
N VAL A 211 -17.12 -6.50 39.42
CA VAL A 211 -17.22 -6.39 37.96
C VAL A 211 -17.35 -7.83 37.52
N SER A 212 -18.54 -8.20 37.04
CA SER A 212 -18.76 -9.50 36.44
C SER A 212 -17.86 -9.52 35.22
N LEU A 213 -16.61 -9.99 35.40
CA LEU A 213 -15.74 -10.48 34.36
C LEU A 213 -16.50 -11.65 33.74
N GLY A 214 -17.50 -11.34 32.92
CA GLY A 214 -18.15 -12.30 32.07
C GLY A 214 -17.03 -13.01 31.31
N SER A 215 -17.14 -14.34 31.24
CA SER A 215 -16.14 -15.30 30.76
C SER A 215 -15.74 -15.13 29.29
N ASN A 216 -15.44 -13.91 28.86
CA ASN A 216 -15.00 -13.57 27.53
C ASN A 216 -13.47 -13.58 27.51
N ALA A 217 -12.92 -14.65 26.93
CA ALA A 217 -11.48 -14.86 26.86
C ALA A 217 -10.74 -13.73 26.09
N VAL A 218 -11.39 -13.15 25.08
CA VAL A 218 -10.84 -12.02 24.30
C VAL A 218 -10.59 -10.81 25.19
N VAL A 219 -11.58 -10.45 26.01
CA VAL A 219 -11.48 -9.32 26.94
C VAL A 219 -10.38 -9.57 27.98
N ASN A 220 -10.35 -10.76 28.59
CA ASN A 220 -9.32 -11.11 29.57
C ASN A 220 -7.91 -11.07 28.97
N TYR A 221 -7.75 -11.55 27.74
CA TYR A 221 -6.48 -11.47 27.04
C TYR A 221 -6.09 -10.03 26.71
N ALA A 222 -7.04 -9.20 26.28
CA ALA A 222 -6.82 -7.78 26.02
C ALA A 222 -6.30 -7.04 27.28
N TYR A 223 -6.85 -7.34 28.46
CA TYR A 223 -6.41 -6.76 29.74
C TYR A 223 -4.93 -7.03 30.06
N SER A 224 -4.34 -8.12 29.57
CA SER A 224 -2.93 -8.45 29.82
C SER A 224 -1.94 -7.47 29.18
N PHE A 225 -2.42 -6.61 28.26
CA PHE A 225 -1.60 -5.63 27.55
C PHE A 225 -1.74 -4.20 28.10
N ILE A 226 -2.52 -3.97 29.16
CA ILE A 226 -2.61 -2.64 29.79
C ILE A 226 -1.20 -2.11 30.12
N GLY A 227 -0.96 -0.84 29.79
CA GLY A 227 0.33 -0.19 29.96
C GLY A 227 1.30 -0.38 28.80
N THR A 228 1.01 -1.24 27.82
CA THR A 228 1.84 -1.36 26.61
C THR A 228 1.87 -0.02 25.87
N PRO A 229 3.05 0.51 25.52
CA PRO A 229 3.14 1.80 24.83
C PRO A 229 2.43 1.79 23.47
N TYR A 230 1.81 2.92 23.12
CA TYR A 230 1.39 3.12 21.75
C TYR A 230 2.60 3.30 20.84
N VAL A 231 2.67 2.51 19.78
CA VAL A 231 3.65 2.64 18.71
C VAL A 231 2.91 2.64 17.38
N TRP A 232 3.05 3.73 16.62
CA TRP A 232 2.47 3.83 15.29
C TRP A 232 2.93 2.67 14.42
N GLY A 233 2.00 1.97 13.75
CA GLY A 233 2.33 0.78 12.96
C GLY A 233 2.58 -0.49 13.80
N GLY A 234 2.54 -0.39 15.13
CA GLY A 234 2.84 -1.46 16.06
C GLY A 234 1.80 -2.57 16.08
N THR A 235 2.26 -3.82 16.11
CA THR A 235 1.42 -5.04 16.05
C THR A 235 1.86 -6.11 17.06
N SER A 236 2.62 -5.72 18.09
CA SER A 236 3.16 -6.68 19.06
C SER A 236 3.26 -6.09 20.47
N PRO A 237 3.49 -6.91 21.51
CA PRO A 237 3.58 -6.42 22.89
C PRO A 237 4.74 -5.45 23.18
N SER A 238 5.68 -5.24 22.25
CA SER A 238 6.66 -4.14 22.36
C SER A 238 6.07 -2.76 22.05
N GLY A 239 4.85 -2.73 21.50
CA GLY A 239 4.11 -1.51 21.18
C GLY A 239 3.01 -1.76 20.15
N PHE A 240 1.84 -1.17 20.37
CA PHE A 240 0.65 -1.34 19.52
C PHE A 240 0.17 -0.01 18.95
N ASP A 241 -0.40 -0.01 17.73
CA ASP A 241 -1.41 0.96 17.35
C ASP A 241 -2.83 0.41 17.60
N CYS A 242 -3.87 1.23 17.40
CA CYS A 242 -5.25 0.86 17.77
C CYS A 242 -5.72 -0.42 17.06
N SER A 243 -5.52 -0.51 15.74
CA SER A 243 -5.92 -1.65 14.92
C SER A 243 -4.96 -2.84 15.05
N GLY A 244 -3.67 -2.60 15.31
CA GLY A 244 -2.69 -3.63 15.59
C GLY A 244 -2.92 -4.31 16.94
N PHE A 245 -3.40 -3.57 17.95
CA PHE A 245 -3.83 -4.12 19.23
C PHE A 245 -5.01 -5.08 19.07
N THR A 246 -6.08 -4.64 18.41
CA THR A 246 -7.26 -5.50 18.20
C THR A 246 -6.92 -6.71 17.34
N GLN A 247 -6.15 -6.53 16.26
CA GLN A 247 -5.66 -7.61 15.42
C GLN A 247 -4.86 -8.64 16.22
N TYR A 248 -3.92 -8.19 17.05
CA TYR A 248 -3.09 -9.09 17.86
C TYR A 248 -3.91 -9.89 18.88
N VAL A 249 -4.84 -9.21 19.57
CA VAL A 249 -5.73 -9.85 20.55
C VAL A 249 -6.58 -10.94 19.88
N TYR A 250 -7.20 -10.63 18.74
CA TYR A 250 -8.06 -11.58 18.03
C TYR A 250 -7.29 -12.70 17.33
N ALA A 251 -6.08 -12.42 16.82
CA ALA A 251 -5.22 -13.43 16.21
C ALA A 251 -4.84 -14.55 17.19
N HIS A 252 -4.72 -14.24 18.48
CA HIS A 252 -4.50 -15.25 19.53
C HIS A 252 -5.62 -16.31 19.60
N PHE A 253 -6.84 -15.93 19.23
CA PHE A 253 -8.01 -16.82 19.18
C PHE A 253 -8.27 -17.39 17.77
N GLY A 254 -7.33 -17.22 16.83
CA GLY A 254 -7.46 -17.72 15.46
C GLY A 254 -8.35 -16.86 14.56
N VAL A 255 -8.76 -15.67 15.00
CA VAL A 255 -9.60 -14.76 14.22
C VAL A 255 -8.73 -13.72 13.53
N GLY A 256 -8.72 -13.74 12.20
CA GLY A 256 -8.00 -12.77 11.39
C GLY A 256 -8.79 -11.46 11.24
N LEU A 257 -8.17 -10.35 11.63
CA LEU A 257 -8.69 -9.00 11.38
C LEU A 257 -7.83 -8.26 10.35
N GLY A 258 -8.46 -7.34 9.62
CA GLY A 258 -7.79 -6.35 8.79
C GLY A 258 -6.72 -5.58 9.58
N ARG A 259 -5.65 -5.16 8.90
CA ARG A 259 -4.53 -4.48 9.56
C ARG A 259 -4.91 -3.06 9.99
N THR A 260 -5.79 -2.40 9.26
CA THR A 260 -6.15 -1.00 9.47
C THR A 260 -7.58 -0.84 9.96
N THR A 261 -7.88 0.28 10.60
CA THR A 261 -9.27 0.61 11.02
C THR A 261 -10.24 0.64 9.84
N TYR A 262 -9.78 1.02 8.63
CA TYR A 262 -10.57 1.00 7.39
C TYR A 262 -10.91 -0.40 6.91
N GLU A 263 -10.08 -1.39 7.24
CA GLU A 263 -10.37 -2.79 6.96
C GLU A 263 -11.26 -3.36 8.07
N GLN A 264 -10.93 -3.10 9.34
CA GLN A 264 -11.67 -3.64 10.50
C GLN A 264 -13.12 -3.18 10.61
N ILE A 265 -13.48 -2.01 10.06
CA ILE A 265 -14.90 -1.61 9.96
C ILE A 265 -15.73 -2.57 9.09
N ASN A 266 -15.09 -3.38 8.24
CA ASN A 266 -15.76 -4.36 7.39
C ASN A 266 -15.65 -5.79 7.95
N ASP A 267 -14.94 -5.99 9.06
CA ASP A 267 -14.79 -7.31 9.67
C ASP A 267 -16.04 -7.67 10.51
N GLY A 268 -16.55 -8.89 10.32
CA GLY A 268 -17.69 -9.40 11.07
C GLY A 268 -19.04 -8.74 10.77
N SER A 269 -19.98 -8.85 11.72
CA SER A 269 -21.34 -8.32 11.59
C SER A 269 -21.52 -7.01 12.36
N THR A 270 -22.23 -6.04 11.79
CA THR A 270 -22.57 -4.78 12.47
C THR A 270 -23.47 -5.03 13.68
N VAL A 271 -23.14 -4.42 14.82
CA VAL A 271 -23.90 -4.50 16.07
C VAL A 271 -24.41 -3.12 16.47
N SER A 272 -25.67 -3.04 16.88
CA SER A 272 -26.22 -1.80 17.43
C SER A 272 -25.66 -1.52 18.82
N ARG A 273 -25.54 -0.24 19.20
CA ARG A 273 -24.95 0.14 20.51
C ARG A 273 -25.67 -0.48 21.71
N ALA A 274 -26.98 -0.70 21.60
CA ALA A 274 -27.80 -1.35 22.63
C ALA A 274 -27.56 -2.87 22.76
N GLN A 275 -26.92 -3.48 21.77
CA GLN A 275 -26.64 -4.92 21.71
C GLN A 275 -25.16 -5.24 21.89
N LEU A 276 -24.35 -4.26 22.32
CA LEU A 276 -22.94 -4.45 22.59
C LEU A 276 -22.72 -5.55 23.63
N GLN A 277 -21.80 -6.45 23.31
CA GLN A 277 -21.34 -7.52 24.18
C GLN A 277 -19.84 -7.40 24.37
N PRO A 278 -19.30 -7.74 25.56
CA PRO A 278 -17.85 -7.79 25.76
C PRO A 278 -17.19 -8.59 24.64
N GLY A 279 -16.11 -8.06 24.07
CA GLY A 279 -15.45 -8.57 22.87
C GLY A 279 -15.73 -7.75 21.62
N ASP A 280 -16.93 -7.19 21.43
CA ASP A 280 -17.25 -6.44 20.21
C ASP A 280 -16.23 -5.31 19.93
N LEU A 281 -15.81 -5.17 18.67
CA LEU A 281 -14.99 -4.03 18.26
C LEU A 281 -15.87 -2.78 18.27
N VAL A 282 -15.38 -1.70 18.87
CA VAL A 282 -16.01 -0.37 18.84
C VAL A 282 -15.16 0.57 18.00
N LEU A 283 -15.77 1.20 17.01
CA LEU A 283 -15.09 2.05 16.04
C LEU A 283 -15.54 3.50 16.18
N PHE A 284 -14.60 4.41 15.93
CA PHE A 284 -14.80 5.86 16.05
C PHE A 284 -14.37 6.59 14.77
N GLY A 285 -14.98 7.76 14.55
CA GLY A 285 -14.78 8.60 13.38
C GLY A 285 -16.04 8.71 12.52
N THR A 286 -15.85 8.67 11.20
CA THR A 286 -16.96 8.70 10.23
C THR A 286 -16.87 7.50 9.30
N SER A 287 -17.94 7.18 8.56
CA SER A 287 -17.91 6.07 7.60
C SER A 287 -16.83 6.21 6.52
N SER A 288 -16.46 7.45 6.16
CA SER A 288 -15.39 7.74 5.20
C SER A 288 -14.00 7.87 5.85
N ASN A 289 -13.95 8.01 7.16
CA ASN A 289 -12.71 8.21 7.92
C ASN A 289 -12.80 7.57 9.32
N PRO A 290 -12.97 6.24 9.43
CA PRO A 290 -12.84 5.57 10.71
C PRO A 290 -11.37 5.66 11.14
N HIS A 291 -11.11 6.21 12.33
CA HIS A 291 -9.75 6.54 12.75
C HIS A 291 -9.33 5.93 14.07
N HIS A 292 -10.24 5.30 14.80
CA HIS A 292 -9.89 4.61 16.03
C HIS A 292 -10.75 3.36 16.23
N VAL A 293 -10.17 2.37 16.90
CA VAL A 293 -10.84 1.12 17.26
C VAL A 293 -10.39 0.65 18.65
N GLY A 294 -11.29 -0.02 19.35
CA GLY A 294 -10.99 -0.74 20.58
C GLY A 294 -11.92 -1.93 20.77
N ILE A 295 -11.78 -2.61 21.90
CA ILE A 295 -12.58 -3.79 22.26
C ILE A 295 -13.51 -3.39 23.40
N TYR A 296 -14.82 -3.56 23.22
CA TYR A 296 -15.79 -3.33 24.28
C TYR A 296 -15.58 -4.33 25.41
N VAL A 297 -15.52 -3.87 26.66
CA VAL A 297 -15.22 -4.72 27.83
C VAL A 297 -16.40 -4.84 28.80
N GLY A 298 -17.58 -4.32 28.42
CA GLY A 298 -18.75 -4.26 29.29
C GLY A 298 -18.91 -2.90 29.97
N ASP A 299 -20.06 -2.68 30.62
CA ASP A 299 -20.36 -1.52 31.47
C ASP A 299 -20.12 -0.14 30.82
N GLY A 300 -20.30 -0.04 29.50
CA GLY A 300 -20.05 1.21 28.78
C GLY A 300 -18.56 1.56 28.69
N MET A 301 -17.66 0.57 28.80
CA MET A 301 -16.21 0.75 28.76
C MET A 301 -15.59 -0.01 27.57
N TYR A 302 -14.42 0.43 27.12
CA TYR A 302 -13.65 -0.25 26.08
C TYR A 302 -12.14 -0.16 26.34
N ILE A 303 -11.39 -1.18 25.94
CA ILE A 303 -9.93 -1.22 26.00
C ILE A 303 -9.34 -0.91 24.62
N HIS A 304 -8.30 -0.07 24.58
CA HIS A 304 -7.69 0.38 23.32
C HIS A 304 -6.23 0.79 23.51
N ALA A 305 -5.47 0.78 22.41
CA ALA A 305 -4.23 1.53 22.26
C ALA A 305 -4.57 2.90 21.61
N PRO A 306 -4.68 3.99 22.37
CA PRO A 306 -5.23 5.27 21.89
C PRO A 306 -4.38 5.92 20.81
N GLN A 307 -3.21 6.44 21.18
CA GLN A 307 -2.47 7.38 20.35
C GLN A 307 -1.01 7.49 20.80
N THR A 308 -0.21 8.12 19.95
CA THR A 308 1.20 8.40 20.26
C THR A 308 1.38 9.18 21.56
N GLY A 309 2.24 8.65 22.45
CA GLY A 309 2.52 9.26 23.75
C GLY A 309 1.64 8.74 24.90
N ASP A 310 0.80 7.75 24.63
CA ASP A 310 -0.10 7.13 25.60
C ASP A 310 0.09 5.59 25.56
N VAL A 311 -0.66 4.86 26.40
CA VAL A 311 -0.53 3.42 26.59
C VAL A 311 -1.87 2.72 26.41
N VAL A 312 -1.84 1.39 26.22
CA VAL A 312 -3.05 0.57 26.25
C VAL A 312 -3.77 0.78 27.58
N LYS A 313 -5.05 1.16 27.52
CA LYS A 313 -5.86 1.49 28.70
C LYS A 313 -7.34 1.24 28.46
N VAL A 314 -8.11 1.28 29.55
CA VAL A 314 -9.58 1.23 29.50
C VAL A 314 -10.13 2.65 29.59
N SER A 315 -11.07 2.98 28.70
CA SER A 315 -11.71 4.29 28.62
C SER A 315 -13.24 4.15 28.59
N PRO A 316 -13.99 5.16 29.08
CA PRO A 316 -15.44 5.20 28.93
C PRO A 316 -15.86 5.34 27.46
N LEU A 317 -16.83 4.55 27.02
CA LEU A 317 -17.46 4.63 25.70
C LEU A 317 -18.45 5.79 25.64
N THR A 318 -17.97 7.01 25.88
CA THR A 318 -18.77 8.25 25.92
C THR A 318 -18.38 9.25 24.84
N ARG A 319 -17.37 8.92 24.02
CA ARG A 319 -16.92 9.80 22.93
C ARG A 319 -18.05 10.11 21.95
N GLY A 320 -18.14 11.37 21.53
CA GLY A 320 -19.15 11.86 20.59
C GLY A 320 -18.95 11.39 19.14
N ASP A 321 -17.76 10.87 18.81
CA ASP A 321 -17.39 10.35 17.49
C ASP A 321 -17.57 8.82 17.39
N TYR A 322 -18.35 8.21 18.28
CA TYR A 322 -18.72 6.79 18.14
C TYR A 322 -19.40 6.56 16.79
N LEU A 323 -18.84 5.66 15.98
CA LEU A 323 -19.30 5.38 14.64
C LEU A 323 -20.19 4.14 14.59
N THR A 324 -19.63 2.98 14.96
CA THR A 324 -20.31 1.69 14.85
C THR A 324 -19.62 0.63 15.71
N ALA A 325 -20.22 -0.56 15.81
CA ALA A 325 -19.61 -1.71 16.43
C ALA A 325 -19.66 -2.95 15.51
N LYS A 326 -18.69 -3.84 15.69
CA LYS A 326 -18.54 -5.07 14.92
C LYS A 326 -18.36 -6.26 15.84
N ARG A 327 -19.12 -7.32 15.58
CA ARG A 327 -18.94 -8.62 16.21
C ARG A 327 -18.27 -9.57 15.23
N VAL A 328 -17.08 -9.99 15.60
CA VAL A 328 -16.22 -10.92 14.87
C VAL A 328 -16.23 -12.26 15.61
N LYS A 329 -16.32 -13.36 14.86
CA LYS A 329 -16.44 -14.73 15.35
C LYS A 329 -15.37 -15.60 14.72
#